data_AF-A0A7K0IAF9-F1
#
_entry.id   AF-A0A7K0IAF9-F1
#
_cell.length_a   1.000
_cell.length_b   1.000
_cell.length_c   1.000
_cell.angle_alpha   90.00
_cell.angle_beta   90.00
_cell.angle_gamma   90.00
#
_symmetry.space_group_name_H-M   'P 1'
#
loop_
_entity.id
_entity.type
_entity.pdbx_description
1 polymer ?
#
loop_
_entity_poly.entity_id
_entity_poly.type
_entity_poly.pdbx_seq_one_letter_code
_entity_poly.pdbx_strand_id
1 'polypeptide(L)'
;MAFSSSTVSFSEGPLFRQLLSFALPLMAVNILQYVYQAVDMAVVGQVVGDVGLVSMSNAVNAVFLVNAFVIGLSAGGGVVVARAVGAGDVGAQRRAYAATLLVALLASAGIAAAGTLLARPAFTANAVPAAALDGA
;
A
#
# COMPACT_ATOMS: atom_id res chain seq x y z
N MET A 1 -25.86 -17.70 16.68
CA MET A 1 -25.34 -16.33 16.46
C MET A 1 -25.22 -16.15 14.96
N ALA A 2 -26.24 -15.52 14.36
CA ALA A 2 -26.45 -15.48 12.92
C ALA A 2 -25.44 -14.54 12.26
N PHE A 3 -24.63 -15.07 11.34
CA PHE A 3 -23.83 -14.25 10.44
C PHE A 3 -24.79 -13.48 9.52
N SER A 4 -24.76 -12.16 9.63
CA SER A 4 -25.51 -11.23 8.77
C SER A 4 -25.18 -11.49 7.30
N SER A 5 -26.23 -11.61 6.48
CA SER A 5 -26.25 -12.05 5.08
C SER A 5 -25.78 -10.99 4.08
N SER A 6 -24.49 -10.66 4.05
CA SER A 6 -23.92 -9.75 3.04
C SER A 6 -22.53 -10.14 2.55
N THR A 7 -22.24 -11.44 2.48
CA THR A 7 -21.09 -11.96 1.73
C THR A 7 -21.54 -12.28 0.31
N VAL A 8 -21.11 -11.47 -0.66
CA VAL A 8 -21.34 -11.72 -2.09
C VAL A 8 -20.75 -13.08 -2.45
N SER A 9 -21.60 -14.08 -2.67
CA SER A 9 -21.19 -15.43 -3.07
C SER A 9 -21.00 -15.46 -4.59
N PHE A 10 -19.75 -15.46 -5.05
CA PHE A 10 -19.41 -15.57 -6.48
C PHE A 10 -19.78 -16.92 -7.11
N SER A 11 -20.27 -17.87 -6.30
CA SER A 11 -20.67 -19.22 -6.69
C SER A 11 -22.18 -19.34 -6.96
N GLU A 12 -22.98 -18.33 -6.61
CA GLU A 12 -24.44 -18.37 -6.68
C GLU A 12 -25.00 -17.13 -7.39
N GLY A 13 -25.66 -17.33 -8.54
CA GLY A 13 -26.34 -16.27 -9.30
C GLY A 13 -25.62 -15.79 -10.56
N PRO A 14 -26.13 -14.73 -11.23
CA PRO A 14 -25.56 -14.23 -12.48
C PRO A 14 -24.21 -13.54 -12.22
N LEU A 15 -23.13 -14.27 -12.52
CA LEU A 15 -21.73 -13.88 -12.36
C LEU A 15 -21.43 -12.44 -12.82
N PHE A 16 -22.03 -12.02 -13.94
CA PHE A 16 -21.82 -10.68 -14.51
C PHE A 16 -22.28 -9.55 -13.57
N ARG A 17 -23.42 -9.72 -12.87
CA ARG A 17 -23.96 -8.67 -11.99
C ARG A 17 -23.13 -8.54 -10.70
N GLN A 18 -22.65 -9.67 -10.17
CA GLN A 18 -21.79 -9.68 -8.99
C GLN A 18 -20.40 -9.10 -9.30
N LEU A 19 -19.79 -9.50 -10.42
CA LEU A 19 -18.54 -8.92 -10.90
C LEU A 19 -18.67 -7.41 -11.06
N LEU A 20 -19.75 -6.92 -11.70
CA LEU A 20 -19.94 -5.48 -11.88
C LEU A 20 -20.14 -4.75 -10.55
N SER A 21 -20.91 -5.34 -9.61
CA SER A 21 -21.12 -4.76 -8.28
C SER A 21 -19.86 -4.72 -7.41
N PHE A 22 -18.88 -5.59 -7.67
CA PHE A 22 -17.58 -5.59 -7.01
C PHE A 22 -16.56 -4.69 -7.73
N ALA A 23 -16.56 -4.70 -9.06
CA ALA A 23 -15.66 -3.91 -9.88
C ALA A 23 -15.95 -2.40 -9.76
N LEU A 24 -17.22 -1.98 -9.73
CA LEU A 24 -17.59 -0.56 -9.60
C LEU A 24 -17.00 0.13 -8.36
N PRO A 25 -17.18 -0.40 -7.12
CA PRO A 25 -16.58 0.21 -5.95
C PRO A 25 -15.04 0.13 -5.99
N LEU A 26 -14.46 -0.96 -6.52
CA LEU A 26 -13.02 -1.07 -6.68
C LEU A 26 -12.47 0.00 -7.63
N MET A 27 -13.13 0.25 -8.76
CA MET A 27 -12.77 1.32 -9.69
C MET A 27 -12.92 2.70 -9.05
N ALA A 28 -14.00 2.94 -8.30
CA ALA A 28 -14.19 4.20 -7.59
C ALA A 28 -13.06 4.46 -6.58
N VAL A 29 -12.60 3.44 -5.85
CA VAL A 29 -11.45 3.54 -4.94
C VAL A 29 -10.17 3.89 -5.69
N ASN A 30 -9.93 3.29 -6.86
CA ASN A 30 -8.75 3.61 -7.68
C ASN A 30 -8.80 5.05 -8.20
N ILE A 31 -9.95 5.51 -8.68
CA ILE A 31 -10.14 6.91 -9.12
C ILE A 31 -9.90 7.86 -7.95
N LEU A 32 -10.47 7.58 -6.79
CA LEU A 32 -10.28 8.41 -5.60
C LEU A 32 -8.81 8.43 -5.16
N GLN A 33 -8.09 7.32 -5.29
CA GLN A 33 -6.66 7.25 -5.01
C GLN A 33 -5.85 8.15 -5.96
N TYR A 34 -6.16 8.18 -7.26
CA TYR A 34 -5.50 9.09 -8.20
C TYR A 34 -5.84 10.56 -7.93
N VAL A 35 -7.09 10.86 -7.63
CA VAL A 35 -7.51 12.23 -7.24
C VAL A 35 -6.77 12.66 -5.98
N TYR A 36 -6.62 11.78 -4.99
CA TYR A 36 -5.86 12.06 -3.78
C TYR A 36 -4.41 12.41 -4.09
N GLN A 37 -3.73 11.63 -4.94
CA GLN A 37 -2.35 11.93 -5.36
C GLN A 37 -2.25 13.27 -6.10
N ALA A 38 -3.21 13.60 -6.95
CA ALA A 38 -3.23 14.88 -7.67
C ALA A 38 -3.49 16.07 -6.74
N VAL A 39 -4.42 15.93 -5.79
CA VAL A 39 -4.73 16.96 -4.80
C VAL A 39 -3.54 17.18 -3.87
N ASP A 40 -2.88 16.12 -3.40
CA ASP A 40 -1.69 16.23 -2.55
C ASP A 40 -0.58 17.01 -3.25
N MET A 41 -0.31 16.69 -4.53
CA MET A 41 0.64 17.45 -5.35
C MET A 41 0.22 18.91 -5.55
N ALA A 42 -1.06 19.19 -5.80
CA ALA A 42 -1.56 20.56 -5.98
C ALA A 42 -1.47 21.37 -4.67
N VAL A 43 -1.82 20.78 -3.54
CA VAL A 43 -1.75 21.42 -2.22
C VAL A 43 -0.29 21.68 -1.85
N VAL A 44 0.61 20.71 -2.01
CA VAL A 44 2.04 20.91 -1.74
C VAL A 44 2.63 21.97 -2.68
N GLY A 45 2.23 21.96 -3.95
CA GLY A 45 2.64 22.99 -4.91
C GLY A 45 2.18 24.40 -4.53
N GLN A 46 0.96 24.56 -3.99
CA GLN A 46 0.46 25.87 -3.54
C GLN A 46 1.00 26.30 -2.18
N VAL A 47 1.20 25.37 -1.24
CA VAL A 47 1.62 25.66 0.14
C VAL A 47 3.14 25.83 0.26
N VAL A 48 3.91 25.04 -0.48
CA VAL A 48 5.39 24.98 -0.38
C VAL A 48 6.07 25.60 -1.61
N GLY A 49 5.33 25.79 -2.72
CA GLY A 49 5.86 26.37 -3.96
C GLY A 49 6.72 25.39 -4.77
N ASP A 50 7.41 25.92 -5.79
CA ASP A 50 8.22 25.13 -6.74
C ASP A 50 9.32 24.30 -6.06
N VAL A 51 9.90 24.81 -4.95
CA VAL A 51 10.93 24.10 -4.17
C VAL A 51 10.37 22.85 -3.47
N GLY A 52 9.11 22.92 -3.02
CA GLY A 52 8.39 21.77 -2.47
C GLY A 52 8.13 20.70 -3.52
N LEU A 53 7.74 21.11 -4.73
CA LEU A 53 7.47 20.20 -5.84
C LEU A 53 8.74 19.42 -6.29
N VAL A 54 9.88 20.11 -6.40
CA VAL A 54 11.16 19.51 -6.78
C VAL A 54 11.66 18.53 -5.71
N SER A 55 11.48 18.86 -4.42
CA SER A 55 11.79 17.96 -3.31
C SER A 55 10.90 16.71 -3.33
N MET A 56 9.61 16.88 -3.64
CA MET A 56 8.67 15.77 -3.81
C MET A 56 9.11 14.81 -4.91
N SER A 57 9.59 15.32 -6.05
CA SER A 57 10.06 14.48 -7.17
C SER A 57 11.22 13.55 -6.78
N ASN A 58 12.12 13.98 -5.91
CA ASN A 58 13.20 13.12 -5.41
C ASN A 58 12.69 12.11 -4.37
N ALA A 59 11.75 12.52 -3.52
CA ALA A 59 11.12 11.63 -2.54
C ALA A 59 10.27 10.53 -3.20
N VAL A 60 9.67 10.78 -4.38
CA VAL A 60 8.82 9.84 -5.12
C VAL A 60 9.54 8.51 -5.40
N ASN A 61 10.85 8.51 -5.72
CA ASN A 61 11.58 7.26 -5.97
C ASN A 61 11.69 6.38 -4.72
N ALA A 62 11.96 6.97 -3.55
CA ALA A 62 12.02 6.23 -2.29
C ALA A 62 10.64 5.71 -1.89
N VAL A 63 9.61 6.55 -2.02
CA VAL A 63 8.21 6.18 -1.75
C VAL A 63 7.75 5.06 -2.69
N PHE A 64 8.13 5.10 -3.97
CA PHE A 64 7.80 4.06 -4.94
C PHE A 64 8.33 2.69 -4.52
N LEU A 65 9.59 2.63 -4.08
CA LEU A 65 10.23 1.38 -3.68
C LEU A 65 9.57 0.76 -2.44
N VAL A 66 9.24 1.61 -1.46
CA VAL A 66 8.47 1.20 -0.28
C VAL A 66 7.07 0.72 -0.68
N ASN A 67 6.38 1.46 -1.54
CA ASN A 67 5.04 1.10 -1.99
C ASN A 67 5.03 -0.22 -2.77
N ALA A 68 5.99 -0.43 -3.67
CA ALA A 68 6.14 -1.68 -4.42
C ALA A 68 6.34 -2.88 -3.48
N PHE A 69 7.16 -2.71 -2.44
CA PHE A 69 7.35 -3.75 -1.43
C PHE A 69 6.06 -4.02 -0.64
N VAL A 70 5.35 -2.97 -0.20
CA VAL A 70 4.08 -3.10 0.56
C VAL A 70 3.01 -3.79 -0.29
N ILE A 71 2.88 -3.44 -1.56
CA ILE A 71 1.97 -4.10 -2.51
C ILE A 71 2.33 -5.58 -2.65
N GLY A 72 3.61 -5.89 -2.86
CA GLY A 72 4.09 -7.27 -2.98
C GLY A 72 3.78 -8.10 -1.74
N LEU A 73 4.02 -7.53 -0.54
CA LEU A 73 3.73 -8.20 0.71
C LEU A 73 2.23 -8.39 0.94
N SER A 74 1.42 -7.38 0.63
CA SER A 74 -0.04 -7.46 0.74
C SER A 74 -0.62 -8.51 -0.20
N ALA A 75 -0.14 -8.57 -1.45
CA ALA A 75 -0.55 -9.58 -2.42
C ALA A 75 -0.12 -11.00 -1.97
N GLY A 76 1.12 -11.17 -1.53
CA GLY A 76 1.63 -12.46 -1.05
C GLY A 76 0.88 -12.96 0.19
N GLY A 77 0.68 -12.09 1.18
CA GLY A 77 -0.09 -12.39 2.38
C GLY A 77 -1.56 -12.70 2.07
N GLY A 78 -2.17 -11.92 1.19
CA GLY A 78 -3.54 -12.12 0.71
C GLY A 78 -3.74 -13.49 0.06
N VAL A 79 -2.78 -13.97 -0.74
CA VAL A 79 -2.83 -15.31 -1.35
C VAL A 79 -2.77 -16.42 -0.29
N VAL A 80 -1.90 -16.29 0.73
CA VAL A 80 -1.80 -17.28 1.82
C VAL A 80 -3.11 -17.34 2.62
N VAL A 81 -3.68 -16.18 2.95
CA VAL A 81 -4.97 -16.09 3.66
C VAL A 81 -6.09 -16.64 2.79
N ALA A 82 -6.17 -16.30 1.50
CA ALA A 82 -7.18 -16.78 0.58
C ALA A 82 -7.15 -18.31 0.44
N ARG A 83 -5.96 -18.92 0.38
CA ARG A 83 -5.80 -20.38 0.37
C ARG A 83 -6.27 -21.02 1.67
N ALA A 84 -5.96 -20.43 2.83
CA ALA A 84 -6.39 -20.94 4.12
C ALA A 84 -7.93 -20.84 4.30
N VAL A 85 -8.53 -19.75 3.80
CA VAL A 85 -10.00 -19.57 3.75
C VAL A 85 -10.64 -20.61 2.84
N GLY A 86 -10.08 -20.84 1.64
CA GLY A 86 -10.60 -21.83 0.69
C GLY A 86 -10.51 -23.29 1.17
N ALA A 87 -9.59 -23.60 2.09
CA ALA A 87 -9.42 -24.93 2.67
C ALA A 87 -10.40 -25.23 3.83
N GLY A 88 -11.16 -24.26 4.31
CA GLY A 88 -12.15 -24.45 5.39
C GLY A 88 -11.57 -24.73 6.79
N ASP A 89 -10.25 -24.70 6.96
CA ASP A 89 -9.59 -24.90 8.25
C ASP A 89 -9.45 -23.58 9.01
N VAL A 90 -10.39 -23.34 9.94
CA VAL A 90 -10.45 -22.14 10.79
C VAL A 90 -9.18 -21.99 11.65
N GLY A 91 -8.55 -23.11 12.05
CA GLY A 91 -7.31 -23.11 12.82
C GLY A 91 -6.10 -22.69 11.99
N ALA A 92 -6.01 -23.16 10.76
CA ALA A 92 -5.00 -22.71 9.79
C ALA A 92 -5.24 -21.26 9.35
N GLN A 93 -6.49 -20.84 9.18
CA GLN A 93 -6.87 -19.47 8.84
C GLN A 93 -6.37 -18.47 9.90
N ARG A 94 -6.62 -18.75 11.18
CA ARG A 94 -6.15 -17.87 12.27
C ARG A 94 -4.62 -17.80 12.36
N ARG A 95 -3.92 -18.92 12.09
CA ARG A 95 -2.45 -18.95 12.02
C ARG A 95 -1.93 -18.17 10.81
N ALA A 96 -2.58 -18.30 9.65
CA ALA A 96 -2.23 -17.56 8.44
C ALA A 96 -2.38 -16.05 8.67
N TYR A 97 -3.49 -15.59 9.24
CA TYR A 97 -3.67 -14.18 9.60
C TYR A 97 -2.60 -13.66 10.58
N ALA A 98 -2.33 -14.40 11.65
CA ALA A 98 -1.31 -14.02 12.63
C ALA A 98 0.09 -13.98 12.01
N ALA A 99 0.43 -14.93 11.14
CA ALA A 99 1.68 -14.96 10.41
C ALA A 99 1.80 -13.78 9.43
N THR A 100 0.75 -13.49 8.65
CA THR A 100 0.74 -12.34 7.74
C THR A 100 0.90 -11.02 8.49
N LEU A 101 0.24 -10.86 9.64
CA LEU A 101 0.40 -9.67 10.49
C LEU A 101 1.82 -9.55 11.06
N LEU A 102 2.41 -10.65 11.55
CA LEU A 102 3.78 -10.66 12.06
C LEU A 102 4.80 -10.33 10.97
N VAL A 103 4.65 -10.91 9.78
CA VAL A 103 5.52 -10.60 8.64
C VAL A 103 5.35 -9.14 8.22
N ALA A 104 4.12 -8.61 8.21
CA ALA A 104 3.86 -7.20 7.93
C ALA A 104 4.55 -6.26 8.94
N LEU A 105 4.46 -6.56 10.23
CA LEU A 105 5.13 -5.78 11.29
C LEU A 105 6.65 -5.85 11.20
N LEU A 106 7.21 -7.04 10.99
CA LEU A 106 8.66 -7.21 10.84
C LEU A 106 9.17 -6.51 9.58
N ALA A 107 8.42 -6.62 8.49
CA ALA A 107 8.74 -5.94 7.25
C ALA A 107 8.65 -4.41 7.40
N SER A 108 7.60 -3.88 8.04
CA SER A 108 7.49 -2.43 8.25
C SER A 108 8.61 -1.91 9.14
N ALA A 109 8.96 -2.62 10.21
CA ALA A 109 10.09 -2.28 11.06
C ALA A 109 11.42 -2.34 10.29
N GLY A 110 11.61 -3.36 9.46
CA GLY A 110 12.77 -3.51 8.59
C GLY A 110 12.89 -2.38 7.57
N ILE A 111 11.80 -2.01 6.90
CA ILE A 111 11.75 -0.87 5.97
C ILE A 111 12.00 0.45 6.70
N ALA A 112 11.46 0.64 7.90
CA ALA A 112 11.70 1.85 8.69
C ALA A 112 13.17 1.99 9.09
N ALA A 113 13.79 0.90 9.57
CA ALA A 113 15.21 0.88 9.91
C ALA A 113 16.10 1.04 8.68
N ALA A 114 15.77 0.35 7.58
CA ALA A 114 16.48 0.48 6.32
C ALA A 114 16.34 1.91 5.76
N GLY A 115 15.15 2.50 5.82
CA GLY A 115 14.87 3.86 5.37
C GLY A 115 15.69 4.90 6.11
N THR A 116 15.81 4.79 7.44
CA THR A 116 16.63 5.74 8.23
C THR A 116 18.14 5.54 8.02
N LEU A 117 18.60 4.30 7.84
CA LEU A 117 20.03 4.01 7.58
C LEU A 117 20.46 4.33 6.15
N LEU A 118 19.61 4.05 5.16
CA LEU A 118 19.90 4.18 3.72
C LEU A 118 19.54 5.56 3.16
N ALA A 119 18.71 6.35 3.84
CA ALA A 119 18.40 7.73 3.40
C ALA A 119 19.69 8.54 3.22
N ARG A 120 20.58 8.58 4.21
CA ARG A 120 21.84 9.33 4.11
C ARG A 120 22.73 8.91 2.91
N PRO A 121 23.10 7.61 2.75
CA PRO A 121 23.96 7.20 1.64
C PRO A 121 23.28 7.30 0.26
N ALA A 122 21.96 7.03 0.17
CA ALA A 122 21.22 7.11 -1.09
C ALA A 122 21.09 8.56 -1.58
N PHE A 123 20.87 9.53 -0.68
CA PHE A 123 20.83 10.95 -1.05
C PHE A 123 22.22 11.50 -1.42
N THR A 124 23.31 11.00 -0.80
CA THR A 124 24.68 11.38 -1.17
C THR A 124 25.15 10.77 -2.50
N ALA A 125 24.69 9.57 -2.86
CA ALA A 125 25.07 8.91 -4.11
C ALA A 125 24.34 9.48 -5.34
N ASN A 126 23.19 10.15 -5.15
CA ASN A 126 22.35 10.70 -6.22
C ASN A 126 22.59 12.21 -6.50
N ALA A 127 23.67 12.80 -5.96
CA ALA A 127 24.09 14.18 -6.21
C ALA A 127 23.02 15.27 -5.95
N VAL A 128 22.28 15.17 -4.84
CA VAL A 128 21.36 16.24 -4.41
C VAL A 128 22.17 17.41 -3.81
N PRO A 129 21.96 18.67 -4.23
CA PRO A 129 22.74 19.83 -3.78
C PRO A 129 22.60 20.05 -2.26
N ALA A 130 23.71 20.45 -1.62
CA ALA A 130 23.87 20.59 -0.18
C ALA A 130 22.86 21.51 0.54
N ALA A 131 22.04 22.28 -0.19
CA ALA A 131 21.04 23.19 0.36
C ALA A 131 19.80 22.51 0.98
N ALA A 132 19.61 21.20 0.78
CA ALA A 132 18.48 20.45 1.32
C ALA A 132 18.80 19.66 2.61
N LEU A 133 20.02 19.77 3.14
CA LEU A 133 20.47 18.99 4.32
C LEU A 133 20.30 19.71 5.67
N ASP A 134 20.02 21.01 5.68
CA ASP A 134 19.91 21.78 6.94
C ASP A 134 18.54 21.67 7.64
N GLY A 135 17.62 20.87 7.11
CA GLY A 135 16.27 20.68 7.66
C GLY A 135 15.92 19.26 8.10
N ALA A 136 16.87 18.32 8.08
CA ALA A 136 16.67 16.91 8.43
C ALA A 136 17.11 16.58 9.86
#